data_AF-A0A662FXG5-F1
#
_entry.id   AF-A0A662FXG5-F1
#
_cell.length_a   1.000
_cell.length_b   1.000
_cell.length_c   1.000
_cell.angle_alpha   90.00
_cell.angle_beta   90.00
_cell.angle_gamma   90.00
#
_symmetry.space_group_name_H-M   'P 1'
#
loop_
_entity.id
_entity.type
_entity.pdbx_description
1 polymer ?
#
loop_
_entity_poly.entity_id
_entity_poly.type
_entity_poly.pdbx_seq_one_letter_code
_entity_poly.pdbx_strand_id
1 'polypeptide(L)'
;MRSVLEGKVIGRKLPKFWERWKDSAIYLVDSHKKKYELQLKTVVAQWINSGDIIKVEKTEEGQKVYRKWGEDWVLIYPLFRKEYSYPRFNPLSGEPLYTYKILAREAETLEDYISIIELEQYHYASKKEIVAVWKCSDGRIIESNVQPEEECIPVAIKGSLPASRFLVLELVERLPYEPRIVGYVRVDTPIPLMHRRVKEDGKVYIEKNIRLKVFPRDWIYPTFWPEILEEKLKKEFLVNKSLYGRRRARYLLAEKIKEEALKRCNTAAARISRVVIHPDYRGDGLGSFAVKAAVEWIKERRIPEMKKPKHIVETIAMMARYHPFFEKVGFKYLWDTASGRPALYYPLTKEAEEIINKFLETDPIASKHKGRLYVSRYTGIEPLKGPIKLKGVWKSYESVLDISALSPPLAEALKAFGVTRRVVQRQVLRDVNLEIHPGEIVVLAGISGAGKTTLLRLIAGKALLLGETKYILDKGEIELPKNTKIAILFPGEIEPNFGYEPLLQHMYNKLRDIYAAIEILNMSGLSDAVFYRARFNELSTGQKERAKIASLLAEKPNLILIDEFAAHLDSLTARRVARNLGKIARKHNITLIISTHKKEVIDSLAPNKIVYVGYGSVFVEEKKV
;
A
#
# COMPACT_ATOMS: atom_id res chain seq x y z
N MET A 1 16.21 43.87 -14.40
CA MET A 1 17.01 44.04 -13.17
C MET A 1 16.44 43.14 -12.08
N ARG A 2 17.19 42.11 -11.63
CA ARG A 2 16.79 41.29 -10.47
C ARG A 2 16.97 42.14 -9.22
N SER A 3 15.88 42.56 -8.58
CA SER A 3 15.98 43.21 -7.27
C SER A 3 16.15 42.13 -6.20
N VAL A 4 17.27 42.21 -5.49
CA VAL A 4 17.59 41.34 -4.36
C VAL A 4 17.48 42.17 -3.09
N LEU A 5 16.60 41.76 -2.19
CA LEU A 5 16.46 42.34 -0.86
C LEU A 5 17.03 41.35 0.15
N GLU A 6 18.02 41.77 0.94
CA GLU A 6 18.48 41.03 2.10
C GLU A 6 18.15 41.82 3.37
N GLY A 7 17.52 41.17 4.34
CA GLY A 7 17.09 41.82 5.56
C GLY A 7 16.98 40.88 6.75
N LYS A 8 17.18 41.45 7.94
CA LYS A 8 16.99 40.79 9.22
C LYS A 8 15.52 40.88 9.63
N VAL A 9 14.95 39.76 10.08
CA VAL A 9 13.59 39.72 10.60
C VAL A 9 13.51 40.45 11.93
N ILE A 10 12.64 41.45 12.02
CA ILE A 10 12.37 42.20 13.26
C ILE A 10 11.10 41.74 13.95
N GLY A 11 10.14 41.17 13.20
CA GLY A 11 8.90 40.64 13.76
C GLY A 11 8.04 39.93 12.72
N ARG A 12 6.91 39.41 13.17
CA ARG A 12 5.91 38.72 12.34
C ARG A 12 4.50 38.95 12.87
N LYS A 13 3.51 38.88 11.98
CA LYS A 13 2.09 38.85 12.31
C LYS A 13 1.49 37.57 11.73
N LEU A 14 1.13 36.64 12.61
CA LEU A 14 0.54 35.36 12.25
C LEU A 14 -0.98 35.39 12.51
N PRO A 15 -1.80 34.71 11.69
CA PRO A 15 -3.20 34.46 12.01
C PRO A 15 -3.30 33.44 13.16
N LYS A 16 -4.53 33.01 13.48
CA LYS A 16 -4.72 31.99 14.53
C LYS A 16 -4.01 30.70 14.13
N PHE A 17 -3.47 29.99 15.11
CA PHE A 17 -2.49 28.93 14.87
C PHE A 17 -3.00 27.75 14.01
N TRP A 18 -4.32 27.59 13.88
CA TRP A 18 -4.96 26.58 13.04
C TRP A 18 -5.16 27.01 11.59
N GLU A 19 -5.08 28.30 11.28
CA GLU A 19 -5.31 28.85 9.94
C GLU A 19 -4.04 28.80 9.08
N ARG A 20 -3.49 27.59 8.88
CA ARG A 20 -2.17 27.37 8.25
C ARG A 20 -2.10 27.81 6.78
N TRP A 21 -3.24 27.85 6.10
CA TRP A 21 -3.41 28.22 4.68
C TRP A 21 -3.50 29.73 4.43
N LYS A 22 -3.71 30.54 5.47
CA LYS A 22 -3.76 32.01 5.35
C LYS A 22 -2.37 32.60 5.17
N ASP A 23 -2.32 33.81 4.66
CA ASP A 23 -1.08 34.59 4.56
C ASP A 23 -0.74 35.26 5.90
N SER A 24 0.55 35.50 6.09
CA SER A 24 1.17 36.11 7.26
C SER A 24 2.16 37.18 6.81
N ALA A 25 2.30 38.23 7.63
CA ALA A 25 3.28 39.29 7.38
C ALA A 25 4.58 39.01 8.15
N ILE A 26 5.72 39.10 7.47
CA ILE A 26 7.06 39.12 8.04
C ILE A 26 7.64 40.52 7.86
N TYR A 27 8.13 41.12 8.94
CA TYR A 27 8.74 42.44 8.92
C TYR A 27 10.26 42.30 8.87
N LEU A 28 10.89 42.89 7.85
CA LEU A 28 12.33 42.86 7.60
C LEU A 28 12.92 44.26 7.75
N VAL A 29 14.19 44.33 8.16
CA VAL A 29 15.02 45.54 8.09
C VAL A 29 16.30 45.23 7.31
N ASP A 30 16.61 46.02 6.29
CA ASP A 30 17.84 45.86 5.50
C ASP A 30 19.06 46.53 6.18
N SER A 31 20.22 46.47 5.52
CA SER A 31 21.46 47.12 5.96
C SER A 31 21.35 48.66 6.02
N HIS A 32 20.45 49.27 5.25
CA HIS A 32 20.20 50.71 5.20
C HIS A 32 19.09 51.15 6.17
N LYS A 33 18.67 50.28 7.10
CA LYS A 33 17.59 50.51 8.07
C LYS A 33 16.21 50.73 7.44
N LYS A 34 16.03 50.40 6.17
CA LYS A 34 14.73 50.45 5.50
C LYS A 34 13.90 49.23 5.89
N LYS A 35 12.63 49.46 6.22
CA LYS A 35 11.69 48.42 6.64
C LYS A 35 10.90 47.90 5.45
N TYR A 36 10.69 46.59 5.43
CA TYR A 36 9.92 45.90 4.40
C TYR A 36 8.91 44.96 5.04
N GLU A 37 7.78 44.79 4.37
CA GLU A 37 6.78 43.77 4.71
C GLU A 37 6.78 42.70 3.63
N LEU A 38 6.98 41.45 4.05
CA LEU A 38 6.97 40.27 3.19
C LEU A 38 5.78 39.39 3.55
N GLN A 39 4.93 39.12 2.55
CA GLN A 39 3.79 38.23 2.70
C GLN A 39 4.20 36.78 2.37
N LEU A 40 3.92 35.86 3.29
CA LEU A 40 4.20 34.43 3.17
C LEU A 40 3.04 33.59 3.72
N LYS A 41 2.86 32.38 3.21
CA LYS A 41 1.93 31.40 3.79
C LYS A 41 2.29 31.12 5.25
N THR A 42 1.28 31.07 6.12
CA THR A 42 1.45 30.88 7.57
C THR A 42 2.22 29.60 7.89
N VAL A 43 2.02 28.54 7.09
CA VAL A 43 2.76 27.28 7.21
C VAL A 43 4.29 27.45 7.17
N VAL A 44 4.79 28.47 6.45
CA VAL A 44 6.21 28.86 6.38
C VAL A 44 6.52 29.92 7.44
N ALA A 45 5.72 30.98 7.50
CA ALA A 45 5.95 32.15 8.36
C ALA A 45 6.09 31.79 9.85
N GLN A 46 5.36 30.77 10.33
CA GLN A 46 5.45 30.31 11.72
C GLN A 46 6.84 29.76 12.12
N TRP A 47 7.70 29.43 11.16
CA TRP A 47 9.07 28.94 11.39
C TRP A 47 10.13 30.05 11.40
N ILE A 48 9.75 31.25 10.96
CA ILE A 48 10.63 32.43 10.89
C ILE A 48 10.53 33.18 12.21
N ASN A 49 11.66 33.49 12.83
CA ASN A 49 11.77 34.17 14.11
C ASN A 49 12.55 35.48 13.96
N SER A 50 12.34 36.41 14.89
CA SER A 50 13.16 37.62 14.95
C SER A 50 14.65 37.26 15.05
N GLY A 51 15.46 37.94 14.24
CA GLY A 51 16.89 37.68 14.11
C GLY A 51 17.29 36.79 12.94
N ASP A 52 16.36 36.04 12.34
CA ASP A 52 16.65 35.31 11.09
C ASP A 52 17.02 36.30 9.97
N ILE A 53 17.90 35.88 9.07
CA ILE A 53 18.27 36.64 7.87
C ILE A 53 17.55 36.03 6.68
N ILE A 54 16.85 36.88 5.94
CA ILE A 54 16.03 36.51 4.79
C ILE A 54 16.55 37.25 3.55
N LYS A 55 16.67 36.51 2.45
CA LYS A 55 16.94 37.05 1.12
C LYS A 55 15.72 36.84 0.24
N VAL A 56 15.24 37.90 -0.40
CA VAL A 56 14.11 37.90 -1.33
C VAL A 56 14.64 38.26 -2.72
N GLU A 57 14.46 37.36 -3.67
CA GLU A 57 14.79 37.57 -5.07
C GLU A 57 13.48 37.68 -5.86
N LYS A 58 13.22 38.83 -6.47
CA LYS A 58 12.08 38.98 -7.39
C LYS A 58 12.47 38.46 -8.78
N THR A 59 11.67 37.54 -9.29
CA THR A 59 11.78 36.93 -10.62
C THR A 59 10.51 37.19 -11.43
N GLU A 60 10.56 36.95 -12.73
CA GLU A 60 9.37 37.06 -13.60
C GLU A 60 8.26 36.08 -13.21
N GLU A 61 8.64 34.92 -12.65
CA GLU A 61 7.73 33.87 -12.17
C GLU A 61 7.21 34.10 -10.73
N GLY A 62 7.60 35.21 -10.09
CA GLY A 62 7.21 35.55 -8.71
C GLY A 62 8.40 35.77 -7.78
N GLN A 63 8.19 35.62 -6.47
CA GLN A 63 9.24 35.85 -5.45
C GLN A 63 9.87 34.54 -4.96
N LYS A 64 11.20 34.50 -4.88
CA LYS A 64 11.95 33.45 -4.18
C LYS A 64 12.45 34.00 -2.85
N VAL A 65 12.16 33.29 -1.77
CA VAL A 65 12.56 33.68 -0.41
C VAL A 65 13.46 32.60 0.14
N TYR A 66 14.64 33.02 0.59
CA TYR A 66 15.64 32.17 1.18
C TYR A 66 15.88 32.56 2.62
N ARG A 67 16.16 31.58 3.48
CA ARG A 67 16.58 31.79 4.86
C ARG A 67 18.05 31.42 4.99
N LYS A 68 18.83 32.27 5.65
CA LYS A 68 20.24 31.99 5.95
C LYS A 68 20.35 31.01 7.12
N TRP A 69 21.24 30.03 7.00
CA TRP A 69 21.64 29.14 8.10
C TRP A 69 23.13 28.80 8.00
N GLY A 70 23.93 29.31 8.93
CA GLY A 70 25.39 29.31 8.76
C GLY A 70 25.77 30.10 7.51
N GLU A 71 26.55 29.49 6.63
CA GLU A 71 26.90 30.06 5.32
C GLU A 71 25.90 29.71 4.21
N ASP A 72 24.95 28.80 4.47
CA ASP A 72 24.01 28.33 3.46
C ASP A 72 22.75 29.19 3.37
N TRP A 73 22.16 29.20 2.17
CA TRP A 73 20.81 29.71 1.91
C TRP A 73 19.88 28.57 1.56
N VAL A 74 18.78 28.40 2.32
CA VAL A 74 17.73 27.43 2.01
C VAL A 74 16.52 28.14 1.42
N LEU A 75 16.03 27.66 0.27
CA LEU A 75 14.81 28.18 -0.36
C LEU A 75 13.58 27.76 0.46
N ILE A 76 12.83 28.73 0.97
CA ILE A 76 11.66 28.49 1.83
C ILE A 76 10.32 28.89 1.18
N TYR A 77 10.37 29.72 0.13
CA TYR A 77 9.22 30.11 -0.68
C TYR A 77 9.66 30.37 -2.14
N PRO A 78 8.89 30.02 -3.19
CA PRO A 78 7.58 29.38 -3.15
C PRO A 78 7.63 27.99 -2.51
N LEU A 79 6.46 27.52 -2.09
CA LEU A 79 6.31 26.17 -1.52
C LEU A 79 6.81 25.12 -2.50
N PHE A 80 7.33 23.99 -1.98
CA PHE A 80 7.81 22.91 -2.84
C PHE A 80 6.70 22.42 -3.77
N ARG A 81 7.06 22.25 -5.04
CA ARG A 81 6.19 21.75 -6.11
C ARG A 81 7.08 21.06 -7.13
N LYS A 82 6.80 19.80 -7.44
CA LYS A 82 7.50 19.04 -8.47
C LYS A 82 6.54 18.10 -9.19
N GLU A 83 6.58 18.15 -10.51
CA GLU A 83 5.80 17.27 -11.36
C GLU A 83 6.56 15.98 -11.64
N TYR A 84 5.82 14.89 -11.65
CA TYR A 84 6.33 13.56 -11.94
C TYR A 84 5.42 12.88 -12.93
N SER A 85 6.05 12.22 -13.89
CA SER A 85 5.40 11.26 -14.77
C SER A 85 5.46 9.89 -14.12
N TYR A 86 4.31 9.41 -13.64
CA TYR A 86 4.20 8.07 -13.07
C TYR A 86 3.44 7.17 -14.04
N PRO A 87 4.12 6.27 -14.77
CA PRO A 87 3.46 5.42 -15.74
C PRO A 87 2.51 4.48 -15.00
N ARG A 88 1.22 4.58 -15.31
CA ARG A 88 0.29 3.53 -14.95
C ARG A 88 0.44 2.44 -15.99
N PHE A 89 1.10 1.36 -15.62
CA PHE A 89 1.18 0.22 -16.50
C PHE A 89 -0.21 -0.39 -16.66
N ASN A 90 -0.55 -0.64 -17.90
CA ASN A 90 -1.69 -1.42 -18.30
C ASN A 90 -1.71 -2.69 -17.47
N PRO A 91 -2.70 -2.87 -16.57
CA PRO A 91 -2.88 -4.12 -15.86
C PRO A 91 -3.27 -5.27 -16.77
N LEU A 92 -3.29 -5.07 -18.11
CA LEU A 92 -3.56 -5.99 -19.23
C LEU A 92 -2.38 -6.31 -20.18
N SER A 93 -1.53 -5.34 -20.55
CA SER A 93 -0.36 -5.59 -21.43
C SER A 93 1.00 -5.43 -20.74
N GLY A 94 1.05 -4.77 -19.58
CA GLY A 94 2.32 -4.41 -18.95
C GLY A 94 3.00 -3.18 -19.60
N GLU A 95 2.48 -2.70 -20.71
CA GLU A 95 2.85 -1.42 -21.33
C GLU A 95 2.23 -0.25 -20.57
N PRO A 96 2.74 0.99 -20.68
CA PRO A 96 2.07 2.16 -20.11
C PRO A 96 0.66 2.34 -20.70
N LEU A 97 -0.39 2.27 -19.85
CA LEU A 97 -1.79 2.54 -20.22
C LEU A 97 -1.99 4.05 -20.44
N TYR A 98 -1.53 4.81 -19.46
CA TYR A 98 -1.40 6.26 -19.47
C TYR A 98 -0.43 6.64 -18.35
N THR A 99 0.13 7.83 -18.43
CA THR A 99 1.05 8.33 -17.41
C THR A 99 0.30 9.30 -16.52
N TYR A 100 0.19 8.99 -15.23
CA TYR A 100 -0.29 9.98 -14.28
C TYR A 100 0.72 11.14 -14.26
N LYS A 101 0.24 12.35 -14.52
CA LYS A 101 0.95 13.56 -14.13
C LYS A 101 0.62 13.86 -12.68
N ILE A 102 1.52 13.44 -11.80
CA ILE A 102 1.38 13.65 -10.36
C ILE A 102 2.20 14.86 -9.97
N LEU A 103 1.53 15.83 -9.37
CA LEU A 103 2.17 16.96 -8.75
C LEU A 103 2.36 16.69 -7.27
N ALA A 104 3.59 16.46 -6.84
CA ALA A 104 3.93 16.44 -5.43
C ALA A 104 4.22 17.87 -4.99
N ARG A 105 3.39 18.42 -4.11
CA ARG A 105 3.56 19.79 -3.61
C ARG A 105 3.18 19.91 -2.15
N GLU A 106 3.65 20.97 -1.48
CA GLU A 106 3.19 21.23 -0.12
C GLU A 106 1.70 21.64 -0.10
N ALA A 107 1.01 21.27 0.97
CA ALA A 107 -0.35 21.73 1.23
C ALA A 107 -0.35 23.23 1.46
N GLU A 108 -1.16 23.95 0.69
CA GLU A 108 -1.19 25.41 0.64
C GLU A 108 -2.56 25.97 0.97
N THR A 109 -3.63 25.38 0.42
CA THR A 109 -4.99 25.94 0.50
C THR A 109 -5.83 25.23 1.57
N LEU A 110 -6.97 25.83 1.96
CA LEU A 110 -7.92 25.22 2.89
C LEU A 110 -8.39 23.84 2.38
N GLU A 111 -8.69 23.76 1.08
CA GLU A 111 -9.15 22.56 0.39
C GLU A 111 -8.11 21.44 0.45
N ASP A 112 -6.81 21.76 0.45
CA ASP A 112 -5.77 20.75 0.64
C ASP A 112 -5.85 20.10 2.03
N TYR A 113 -6.08 20.89 3.08
CA TYR A 113 -6.23 20.38 4.44
C TYR A 113 -7.53 19.59 4.62
N ILE A 114 -8.61 19.99 3.95
CA ILE A 114 -9.87 19.23 3.91
C ILE A 114 -9.62 17.86 3.24
N SER A 115 -8.98 17.83 2.07
CA SER A 115 -8.64 16.56 1.39
C SER A 115 -7.70 15.67 2.22
N ILE A 116 -6.76 16.24 2.99
CA ILE A 116 -5.94 15.46 3.93
C ILE A 116 -6.80 14.80 5.01
N ILE A 117 -7.78 15.52 5.56
CA ILE A 117 -8.71 15.00 6.57
C ILE A 117 -9.55 13.86 5.98
N GLU A 118 -10.09 14.05 4.77
CA GLU A 118 -10.84 13.03 4.03
C GLU A 118 -10.00 11.76 3.81
N LEU A 119 -8.76 11.93 3.35
CA LEU A 119 -7.84 10.80 3.14
C LEU A 119 -7.55 10.05 4.45
N GLU A 120 -7.44 10.76 5.57
CA GLU A 120 -7.14 10.17 6.87
C GLU A 120 -8.23 9.21 7.34
N GLN A 121 -9.49 9.44 6.95
CA GLN A 121 -10.60 8.54 7.23
C GLN A 121 -10.38 7.14 6.63
N TYR A 122 -9.77 7.05 5.45
CA TYR A 122 -9.45 5.76 4.82
C TYR A 122 -8.28 5.01 5.49
N HIS A 123 -7.50 5.69 6.33
CA HIS A 123 -6.44 5.04 7.09
C HIS A 123 -6.98 4.40 8.38
N TYR A 124 -7.90 5.09 9.05
CA TYR A 124 -8.57 4.60 10.25
C TYR A 124 -9.86 3.88 9.86
N ALA A 125 -9.73 2.69 9.27
CA ALA A 125 -10.85 1.84 8.83
C ALA A 125 -11.77 1.31 9.97
N SER A 126 -11.79 1.96 11.14
CA SER A 126 -12.74 1.71 12.22
C SER A 126 -13.64 2.94 12.41
N LYS A 127 -14.97 2.73 12.42
CA LYS A 127 -16.02 3.76 12.55
C LYS A 127 -15.99 4.57 13.87
N LYS A 128 -14.86 4.65 14.60
CA LYS A 128 -14.81 5.21 15.97
C LYS A 128 -13.66 6.17 16.25
N GLU A 129 -12.72 6.38 15.32
CA GLU A 129 -11.68 7.40 15.53
C GLU A 129 -12.03 8.69 14.79
N ILE A 130 -12.37 9.72 15.57
CA ILE A 130 -12.53 11.09 15.10
C ILE A 130 -11.16 11.62 14.68
N VAL A 131 -11.01 12.03 13.41
CA VAL A 131 -9.74 12.45 12.80
C VAL A 131 -9.55 13.97 12.77
N ALA A 132 -10.62 14.76 12.88
CA ALA A 132 -10.53 16.22 12.80
C ALA A 132 -11.48 16.94 13.77
N VAL A 133 -11.05 18.15 14.13
CA VAL A 133 -11.82 19.12 14.91
C VAL A 133 -12.09 20.32 14.01
N TRP A 134 -13.35 20.73 13.91
CA TRP A 134 -13.84 21.82 13.07
C TRP A 134 -14.33 22.98 13.91
N LYS A 135 -14.26 24.19 13.38
CA LYS A 135 -14.89 25.37 13.95
C LYS A 135 -15.77 26.05 12.91
N CYS A 136 -17.03 26.24 13.26
CA CYS A 136 -18.03 26.88 12.42
C CYS A 136 -18.11 28.39 12.68
N SER A 137 -18.76 29.12 11.77
CA SER A 137 -18.89 30.59 11.79
C SER A 137 -19.55 31.10 13.07
N ASP A 138 -20.55 30.38 13.58
CA ASP A 138 -21.24 30.63 14.85
C ASP A 138 -20.41 30.35 16.12
N GLY A 139 -19.16 29.86 15.95
CA GLY A 139 -18.24 29.58 17.03
C GLY A 139 -18.34 28.18 17.63
N ARG A 140 -19.25 27.32 17.16
CA ARG A 140 -19.30 25.90 17.55
C ARG A 140 -17.98 25.20 17.19
N ILE A 141 -17.56 24.27 18.05
CA ILE A 141 -16.43 23.37 17.80
C ILE A 141 -17.00 21.97 17.68
N ILE A 142 -16.80 21.34 16.52
CA ILE A 142 -17.42 20.05 16.17
C ILE A 142 -16.31 19.06 15.88
N GLU A 143 -16.37 17.91 16.53
CA GLU A 143 -15.55 16.75 16.20
C GLU A 143 -16.24 15.95 15.09
N SER A 144 -15.64 15.91 13.91
CA SER A 144 -16.23 15.24 12.75
C SER A 144 -15.14 14.78 11.78
N ASN A 145 -15.39 13.67 11.10
CA ASN A 145 -14.49 13.14 10.08
C ASN A 145 -14.69 13.82 8.72
N VAL A 146 -15.89 14.32 8.46
CA VAL A 146 -16.24 15.13 7.29
C VAL A 146 -16.46 16.57 7.68
N GLN A 147 -16.34 17.49 6.72
CA GLN A 147 -16.70 18.89 6.95
C GLN A 147 -18.20 18.96 7.33
N PRO A 148 -18.56 19.49 8.52
CA PRO A 148 -19.95 19.51 8.97
C PRO A 148 -20.84 20.43 8.13
N GLU A 149 -20.34 21.63 7.84
CA GLU A 149 -21.02 22.69 7.08
C GLU A 149 -19.94 23.44 6.28
N GLU A 150 -20.29 24.06 5.14
CA GLU A 150 -19.32 24.75 4.25
C GLU A 150 -18.51 25.83 4.98
N GLU A 151 -19.12 26.52 5.94
CA GLU A 151 -18.48 27.57 6.73
C GLU A 151 -17.57 27.06 7.85
N CYS A 152 -17.57 25.74 8.12
CA CYS A 152 -16.74 25.15 9.16
C CYS A 152 -15.32 24.89 8.64
N ILE A 153 -14.31 25.43 9.34
CA ILE A 153 -12.90 25.27 9.00
C ILE A 153 -12.19 24.28 9.94
N PRO A 154 -11.18 23.53 9.45
CA PRO A 154 -10.44 22.59 10.28
C PRO A 154 -9.53 23.33 11.26
N VAL A 155 -9.64 23.01 12.54
CA VAL A 155 -8.83 23.57 13.63
C VAL A 155 -7.65 22.65 13.96
N ALA A 156 -7.87 21.35 13.89
CA ALA A 156 -6.85 20.35 14.19
C ALA A 156 -7.10 19.07 13.38
N ILE A 157 -6.00 18.51 12.87
CA ILE A 157 -5.96 17.14 12.36
C ILE A 157 -5.36 16.29 13.48
N LYS A 158 -6.13 15.35 14.02
CA LYS A 158 -5.75 14.58 15.21
C LYS A 158 -4.44 13.82 14.95
N GLY A 159 -3.55 13.86 15.94
CA GLY A 159 -2.21 13.26 15.83
C GLY A 159 -1.20 14.03 14.98
N SER A 160 -1.57 15.16 14.38
CA SER A 160 -0.62 16.11 13.78
C SER A 160 -0.11 17.10 14.83
N LEU A 161 1.13 17.53 14.67
CA LEU A 161 1.74 18.58 15.48
C LEU A 161 1.56 19.93 14.77
N PRO A 162 1.63 21.05 15.51
CA PRO A 162 1.75 22.37 14.90
C PRO A 162 2.97 22.50 13.97
N ALA A 163 4.05 21.76 14.28
CA ALA A 163 5.24 21.63 13.48
C ALA A 163 5.09 20.71 12.24
N SER A 164 3.97 20.00 12.10
CA SER A 164 3.77 19.11 10.95
C SER A 164 3.70 19.90 9.64
N ARG A 165 4.40 19.40 8.62
CA ARG A 165 4.29 19.83 7.23
C ARG A 165 3.67 18.70 6.42
N PHE A 166 2.92 19.05 5.38
CA PHE A 166 2.20 18.09 4.55
C PHE A 166 2.60 18.24 3.09
N LEU A 167 2.99 17.13 2.48
CA LEU A 167 3.15 17.00 1.04
C LEU A 167 1.92 16.29 0.49
N VAL A 168 1.20 16.91 -0.44
CA VAL A 168 0.05 16.31 -1.13
C VAL A 168 0.49 15.82 -2.51
N LEU A 169 -0.15 14.75 -2.98
CA LEU A 169 -0.01 14.22 -4.33
C LEU A 169 -1.28 14.55 -5.11
N GLU A 170 -1.19 15.54 -5.97
CA GLU A 170 -2.29 16.02 -6.80
C GLU A 170 -2.25 15.38 -8.19
N LEU A 171 -3.40 14.93 -8.69
CA LEU A 171 -3.55 14.51 -10.08
C LEU A 171 -3.81 15.74 -10.95
N VAL A 172 -2.86 16.08 -11.81
CA VAL A 172 -2.93 17.27 -12.68
C VAL A 172 -3.95 17.08 -13.81
N GLU A 173 -3.90 15.92 -14.46
CA GLU A 173 -4.77 15.56 -15.60
C GLU A 173 -5.83 14.54 -15.16
N ARG A 174 -6.65 14.92 -14.18
CA ARG A 174 -7.68 14.05 -13.60
C ARG A 174 -8.98 14.07 -14.41
N LEU A 175 -9.69 12.95 -14.43
CA LEU A 175 -11.07 12.92 -14.92
C LEU A 175 -12.04 13.52 -13.89
N PRO A 176 -13.24 13.99 -14.29
CA PRO A 176 -14.17 14.68 -13.38
C PRO A 176 -14.57 13.89 -12.13
N TYR A 177 -14.55 12.55 -12.22
CA TYR A 177 -14.88 11.64 -11.13
C TYR A 177 -13.67 11.23 -10.28
N GLU A 178 -12.45 11.60 -10.66
CA GLU A 178 -11.24 11.27 -9.91
C GLU A 178 -10.95 12.30 -8.80
N PRO A 179 -10.47 11.87 -7.63
CA PRO A 179 -10.09 12.79 -6.57
C PRO A 179 -8.95 13.70 -7.02
N ARG A 180 -8.97 14.96 -6.56
CA ARG A 180 -7.88 15.91 -6.82
C ARG A 180 -6.58 15.46 -6.16
N ILE A 181 -6.65 15.09 -4.89
CA ILE A 181 -5.50 14.61 -4.10
C ILE A 181 -5.66 13.11 -3.87
N VAL A 182 -4.70 12.33 -4.38
CA VAL A 182 -4.70 10.86 -4.28
C VAL A 182 -3.89 10.33 -3.11
N GLY A 183 -3.15 11.20 -2.43
CA GLY A 183 -2.37 10.82 -1.27
C GLY A 183 -1.66 11.99 -0.63
N TYR A 184 -1.17 11.77 0.58
CA TYR A 184 -0.36 12.76 1.27
C TYR A 184 0.70 12.10 2.17
N VAL A 185 1.77 12.86 2.46
CA VAL A 185 2.82 12.51 3.40
C VAL A 185 2.91 13.59 4.47
N ARG A 186 2.88 13.18 5.74
CA ARG A 186 3.14 14.07 6.88
C ARG A 186 4.58 13.95 7.32
N VAL A 187 5.25 15.08 7.38
CA VAL A 187 6.62 15.19 7.90
C VAL A 187 6.61 16.01 9.18
N ASP A 188 7.20 15.43 10.21
CA ASP A 188 7.38 16.04 11.52
C ASP A 188 8.86 16.16 11.86
N THR A 189 9.14 16.87 12.95
CA THR A 189 10.42 16.76 13.64
C THR A 189 10.54 15.35 14.22
N PRO A 190 11.77 14.84 14.43
CA PRO A 190 11.98 13.58 15.15
C PRO A 190 11.26 13.57 16.49
N ILE A 191 10.87 12.38 16.98
CA ILE A 191 10.33 12.27 18.34
C ILE A 191 11.39 12.73 19.35
N PRO A 192 11.04 13.30 20.51
CA PRO A 192 12.05 13.76 21.47
C PRO A 192 12.88 12.63 22.08
N LEU A 193 12.26 11.50 22.44
CA LEU A 193 12.95 10.36 23.05
C LEU A 193 12.62 9.07 22.31
N MET A 194 13.62 8.20 22.14
CA MET A 194 13.43 6.87 21.56
C MET A 194 14.26 5.86 22.33
N HIS A 195 13.64 4.74 22.68
CA HIS A 195 14.27 3.62 23.36
C HIS A 195 14.14 2.38 22.48
N ARG A 196 15.12 1.48 22.54
CA ARG A 196 15.11 0.22 21.80
C ARG A 196 14.56 -0.90 22.66
N ARG A 197 13.66 -1.70 22.11
CA ARG A 197 13.26 -2.98 22.70
C ARG A 197 14.24 -4.05 22.24
N VAL A 198 14.86 -4.74 23.19
CA VAL A 198 15.75 -5.88 22.92
C VAL A 198 15.08 -7.15 23.44
N LYS A 199 15.20 -8.23 22.66
CA LYS A 199 14.78 -9.58 23.03
C LYS A 199 16.00 -10.49 23.01
N GLU A 200 16.34 -11.07 24.16
CA GLU A 200 17.52 -11.92 24.34
C GLU A 200 17.16 -13.00 25.37
N ASP A 201 17.41 -14.28 25.03
CA ASP A 201 17.10 -15.45 25.86
C ASP A 201 15.67 -15.47 26.45
N GLY A 202 14.68 -15.07 25.64
CA GLY A 202 13.27 -14.99 26.05
C GLY A 202 12.93 -13.81 26.97
N LYS A 203 13.91 -13.04 27.44
CA LYS A 203 13.72 -11.83 28.23
C LYS A 203 13.62 -10.60 27.33
N VAL A 204 12.84 -9.62 27.78
CA VAL A 204 12.68 -8.33 27.11
C VAL A 204 13.25 -7.24 28.01
N TYR A 205 14.22 -6.49 27.52
CA TYR A 205 14.70 -5.29 28.20
C TYR A 205 14.62 -4.07 27.28
N ILE A 206 14.58 -2.90 27.91
CA ILE A 206 14.47 -1.62 27.22
C ILE A 206 15.79 -0.87 27.34
N GLU A 207 16.46 -0.71 26.21
CA GLU A 207 17.66 0.10 26.12
C GLU A 207 17.28 1.57 25.90
N LYS A 208 17.61 2.41 26.87
CA LYS A 208 17.26 3.83 26.84
C LYS A 208 18.10 4.60 25.82
N ASN A 209 17.45 5.59 25.21
CA ASN A 209 18.04 6.59 24.33
C ASN A 209 18.90 6.04 23.18
N ILE A 210 18.50 4.92 22.58
CA ILE A 210 19.26 4.24 21.51
C ILE A 210 19.72 5.19 20.39
N ARG A 211 18.88 6.15 19.97
CA ARG A 211 19.26 7.11 18.91
C ARG A 211 20.50 7.92 19.27
N LEU A 212 20.69 8.29 20.53
CA LEU A 212 21.86 9.07 20.97
C LEU A 212 23.12 8.21 21.13
N LYS A 213 22.98 6.88 21.08
CA LYS A 213 24.10 5.96 20.99
C LYS A 213 24.57 5.74 19.54
N VAL A 214 23.68 5.96 18.58
CA VAL A 214 23.93 5.70 17.15
C VAL A 214 24.22 6.99 16.38
N PHE A 215 23.44 8.04 16.61
CA PHE A 215 23.51 9.30 15.88
C PHE A 215 24.03 10.45 16.75
N PRO A 216 24.71 11.44 16.15
CA PRO A 216 25.11 12.66 16.84
C PRO A 216 23.93 13.37 17.51
N ARG A 217 24.16 13.91 18.72
CA ARG A 217 23.09 14.54 19.52
C ARG A 217 22.46 15.73 18.80
N ASP A 218 23.27 16.52 18.10
CA ASP A 218 22.88 17.72 17.37
C ASP A 218 22.09 17.43 16.08
N TRP A 219 22.08 16.19 15.62
CA TRP A 219 21.18 15.73 14.55
C TRP A 219 19.76 15.55 15.06
N ILE A 220 19.63 15.02 16.28
CA ILE A 220 18.33 14.70 16.88
C ILE A 220 17.74 15.92 17.60
N TYR A 221 18.56 16.74 18.26
CA TYR A 221 18.11 17.85 19.08
C TYR A 221 18.55 19.23 18.59
N PRO A 222 17.82 20.29 18.98
CA PRO A 222 16.57 20.31 19.74
C PRO A 222 15.31 19.91 18.92
N THR A 223 14.46 19.04 19.46
CA THR A 223 13.17 18.63 18.88
C THR A 223 12.01 19.51 19.35
N PHE A 224 10.85 19.40 18.69
CA PHE A 224 9.60 19.96 19.19
C PHE A 224 9.13 19.16 20.43
N TRP A 225 9.23 19.75 21.64
CA TRP A 225 8.90 19.09 22.91
C TRP A 225 8.06 20.01 23.84
N PRO A 226 6.77 20.24 23.53
CA PRO A 226 5.88 21.14 24.28
C PRO A 226 5.75 20.80 25.77
N GLU A 227 5.73 19.52 26.11
CA GLU A 227 5.43 19.03 27.46
C GLU A 227 6.49 19.50 28.48
N ILE A 228 7.76 19.61 28.07
CA ILE A 228 8.80 20.17 28.94
C ILE A 228 8.57 21.66 29.22
N LEU A 229 8.00 22.39 28.27
CA LEU A 229 7.72 23.81 28.44
C LEU A 229 6.46 24.04 29.30
N GLU A 230 5.48 23.12 29.25
CA GLU A 230 4.31 23.14 30.13
C GLU A 230 4.69 23.15 31.61
N GLU A 231 5.61 22.27 32.01
CA GLU A 231 6.06 22.21 33.41
C GLU A 231 6.72 23.52 33.85
N LYS A 232 7.55 24.11 32.98
CA LYS A 232 8.25 25.37 33.26
C LYS A 232 7.30 26.56 33.37
N LEU A 233 6.19 26.56 32.61
CA LEU A 233 5.21 27.64 32.55
C LEU A 233 4.01 27.42 33.49
N LYS A 234 4.04 26.39 34.33
CA LYS A 234 2.94 26.04 35.25
C LYS A 234 2.57 27.17 36.21
N LYS A 235 3.54 27.95 36.70
CA LYS A 235 3.30 29.12 37.57
C LYS A 235 2.53 30.22 36.84
N GLU A 236 2.94 30.55 35.61
CA GLU A 236 2.28 31.55 34.77
C GLU A 236 0.85 31.14 34.39
N PHE A 237 0.63 29.84 34.14
CA PHE A 237 -0.72 29.31 33.93
C PHE A 237 -1.66 29.57 35.11
N LEU A 238 -1.18 29.38 36.35
CA LEU A 238 -1.99 29.60 37.55
C LEU A 238 -2.39 31.07 37.70
N VAL A 239 -1.47 32.00 37.40
CA VAL A 239 -1.74 33.45 37.38
C VAL A 239 -2.75 33.81 36.28
N ASN A 240 -2.56 33.33 35.05
CA ASN A 240 -3.51 33.59 33.97
C ASN A 240 -4.89 32.97 34.24
N LYS A 241 -4.94 31.83 34.94
CA LYS A 241 -6.19 31.17 35.33
C LYS A 241 -7.00 32.00 36.32
N SER A 242 -6.36 32.67 37.28
CA SER A 242 -7.06 33.56 38.21
C SER A 242 -7.57 34.83 37.53
N LEU A 243 -6.82 35.36 36.55
CA LEU A 243 -7.18 36.59 35.83
C LEU A 243 -8.26 36.40 34.75
N TYR A 244 -8.17 35.34 33.96
CA TYR A 244 -8.96 35.20 32.72
C TYR A 244 -9.84 33.94 32.66
N GLY A 245 -9.86 33.17 33.75
CA GLY A 245 -10.53 31.87 33.81
C GLY A 245 -9.76 30.76 33.09
N ARG A 246 -10.11 29.51 33.41
CA ARG A 246 -9.37 28.31 33.00
C ARG A 246 -9.25 28.13 31.48
N ARG A 247 -10.31 28.42 30.72
CA ARG A 247 -10.36 28.19 29.27
C ARG A 247 -9.42 29.13 28.52
N ARG A 248 -9.46 30.43 28.84
CA ARG A 248 -8.61 31.45 28.21
C ARG A 248 -7.15 31.34 28.64
N ALA A 249 -6.89 31.01 29.91
CA ALA A 249 -5.53 30.75 30.39
C ALA A 249 -4.87 29.56 29.69
N ARG A 250 -5.62 28.47 29.44
CA ARG A 250 -5.10 27.31 28.67
C ARG A 250 -4.75 27.69 27.23
N TYR A 251 -5.58 28.50 26.60
CA TYR A 251 -5.35 28.96 25.23
C TYR A 251 -4.05 29.78 25.13
N LEU A 252 -3.89 30.80 25.99
CA LEU A 252 -2.70 31.66 26.00
C LEU A 252 -1.42 30.85 26.29
N LEU A 253 -1.50 29.92 27.24
CA LEU A 253 -0.39 29.03 27.57
C LEU A 253 0.00 28.16 26.36
N ALA A 254 -0.98 27.55 25.69
CA ALA A 254 -0.74 26.68 24.53
C ALA A 254 -0.10 27.44 23.35
N GLU A 255 -0.53 28.67 23.08
CA GLU A 255 0.10 29.53 22.06
C GLU A 255 1.55 29.83 22.40
N LYS A 256 1.83 30.24 23.66
CA LYS A 256 3.18 30.55 24.12
C LYS A 256 4.11 29.34 24.06
N ILE A 257 3.65 28.16 24.52
CA ILE A 257 4.41 26.92 24.46
C ILE A 257 4.72 26.55 23.01
N LYS A 258 3.72 26.62 22.13
CA LYS A 258 3.89 26.31 20.71
C LYS A 258 4.94 27.23 20.10
N GLU A 259 4.85 28.53 20.33
CA GLU A 259 5.79 29.51 19.80
C GLU A 259 7.22 29.23 20.28
N GLU A 260 7.40 29.01 21.58
CA GLU A 260 8.71 28.72 22.15
C GLU A 260 9.29 27.38 21.67
N ALA A 261 8.44 26.35 21.51
CA ALA A 261 8.84 25.05 20.96
C ALA A 261 9.28 25.15 19.49
N LEU A 262 8.53 25.88 18.64
CA LEU A 262 8.89 26.12 17.24
C LEU A 262 10.18 26.94 17.10
N LYS A 263 10.37 27.95 17.95
CA LYS A 263 11.57 28.79 17.97
C LYS A 263 12.82 27.97 18.29
N ARG A 264 12.72 27.08 19.29
CA ARG A 264 13.83 26.21 19.74
C ARG A 264 14.11 25.07 18.79
N CYS A 265 13.11 24.52 18.11
CA CYS A 265 13.29 23.32 17.29
C CYS A 265 14.23 23.56 16.10
N ASN A 266 15.22 22.68 15.97
CA ASN A 266 16.23 22.74 14.91
C ASN A 266 17.03 21.43 14.83
N THR A 267 16.49 20.45 14.10
CA THR A 267 17.08 19.12 13.97
C THR A 267 17.77 18.92 12.61
N ALA A 268 18.78 18.06 12.53
CA ALA A 268 19.35 17.58 11.27
C ALA A 268 18.67 16.28 10.79
N ALA A 269 17.57 15.88 11.43
CA ALA A 269 16.76 14.72 11.08
C ALA A 269 15.33 15.16 10.73
N ALA A 270 14.59 14.31 10.03
CA ALA A 270 13.17 14.52 9.76
C ALA A 270 12.43 13.20 9.97
N ARG A 271 11.14 13.25 10.32
CA ARG A 271 10.32 12.05 10.48
C ARG A 271 9.18 12.04 9.48
N ILE A 272 9.15 11.04 8.61
CA ILE A 272 7.92 10.70 7.88
C ILE A 272 7.00 10.00 8.88
N SER A 273 6.01 10.72 9.38
CA SER A 273 5.13 10.21 10.44
C SER A 273 3.84 9.60 9.91
N ARG A 274 3.48 9.94 8.66
CA ARG A 274 2.29 9.43 8.01
C ARG A 274 2.46 9.37 6.50
N VAL A 275 1.98 8.29 5.90
CA VAL A 275 1.82 8.15 4.44
C VAL A 275 0.43 7.57 4.23
N VAL A 276 -0.41 8.29 3.49
CA VAL A 276 -1.77 7.85 3.19
C VAL A 276 -1.99 7.98 1.70
N ILE A 277 -2.51 6.90 1.11
CA ILE A 277 -2.90 6.83 -0.29
C ILE A 277 -4.38 6.45 -0.33
N HIS A 278 -5.11 7.11 -1.23
CA HIS A 278 -6.52 6.82 -1.51
C HIS A 278 -6.70 5.33 -1.86
N PRO A 279 -7.71 4.63 -1.31
CA PRO A 279 -7.89 3.18 -1.48
C PRO A 279 -7.80 2.69 -2.92
N ASP A 280 -8.46 3.38 -3.86
CA ASP A 280 -8.49 3.00 -5.28
C ASP A 280 -7.14 3.09 -5.99
N TYR A 281 -6.19 3.83 -5.39
CA TYR A 281 -4.83 4.01 -5.90
C TYR A 281 -3.80 3.23 -5.07
N ARG A 282 -4.23 2.46 -4.06
CA ARG A 282 -3.36 1.52 -3.34
C ARG A 282 -3.02 0.36 -4.28
N GLY A 283 -1.78 -0.12 -4.21
CA GLY A 283 -1.28 -1.20 -5.08
C GLY A 283 -0.61 -0.72 -6.37
N ASP A 284 -0.89 0.51 -6.83
CA ASP A 284 -0.24 1.10 -8.01
C ASP A 284 1.18 1.63 -7.70
N GLY A 285 1.73 1.38 -6.51
CA GLY A 285 3.08 1.80 -6.10
C GLY A 285 3.18 3.25 -5.62
N LEU A 286 2.07 4.01 -5.63
CA LEU A 286 2.03 5.42 -5.20
C LEU A 286 2.54 5.64 -3.78
N GLY A 287 2.38 4.67 -2.86
CA GLY A 287 2.92 4.78 -1.51
C GLY A 287 4.46 4.89 -1.48
N SER A 288 5.16 4.10 -2.31
CA SER A 288 6.63 4.18 -2.40
C SER A 288 7.06 5.47 -3.10
N PHE A 289 6.31 5.88 -4.12
CA PHE A 289 6.51 7.15 -4.81
C PHE A 289 6.34 8.36 -3.86
N ALA A 290 5.28 8.38 -3.05
CA ALA A 290 5.02 9.43 -2.06
C ALA A 290 6.19 9.61 -1.09
N VAL A 291 6.74 8.49 -0.59
CA VAL A 291 7.91 8.50 0.28
C VAL A 291 9.14 9.05 -0.45
N LYS A 292 9.39 8.66 -1.71
CA LYS A 292 10.50 9.20 -2.52
C LYS A 292 10.37 10.72 -2.70
N ALA A 293 9.20 11.20 -3.09
CA ALA A 293 8.92 12.63 -3.25
C ALA A 293 9.11 13.40 -1.92
N ALA A 294 8.69 12.80 -0.80
CA ALA A 294 8.90 13.40 0.52
C ALA A 294 10.38 13.44 0.94
N VAL A 295 11.17 12.40 0.63
CA VAL A 295 12.62 12.40 0.87
C VAL A 295 13.31 13.52 0.08
N GLU A 296 12.94 13.71 -1.18
CA GLU A 296 13.46 14.82 -2.00
C GLU A 296 13.07 16.18 -1.42
N TRP A 297 11.80 16.36 -1.08
CA TRP A 297 11.28 17.57 -0.44
C TRP A 297 12.02 17.89 0.88
N ILE A 298 12.23 16.88 1.74
CA ILE A 298 12.98 17.03 2.99
C ILE A 298 14.41 17.47 2.72
N LYS A 299 15.09 16.86 1.74
CA LYS A 299 16.48 17.17 1.40
C LYS A 299 16.62 18.58 0.86
N GLU A 300 15.80 18.96 -0.11
CA GLU A 300 15.88 20.26 -0.80
C GLU A 300 15.47 21.41 0.12
N ARG A 301 14.37 21.24 0.88
CA ARG A 301 13.75 22.32 1.66
C ARG A 301 14.03 22.26 3.15
N ARG A 302 14.81 21.27 3.59
CA ARG A 302 15.23 21.07 5.01
C ARG A 302 14.02 21.00 5.96
N ILE A 303 12.99 20.27 5.54
CA ILE A 303 11.68 20.18 6.20
C ILE A 303 11.79 19.37 7.49
N PRO A 304 11.04 19.74 8.56
CA PRO A 304 10.03 20.81 8.58
C PRO A 304 10.54 22.22 8.90
N GLU A 305 11.70 22.37 9.54
CA GLU A 305 12.14 23.64 10.15
C GLU A 305 12.73 24.64 9.16
N MET A 306 13.19 24.17 8.00
CA MET A 306 13.86 24.97 6.97
C MET A 306 15.08 25.71 7.54
N LYS A 307 15.95 24.99 8.27
CA LYS A 307 17.18 25.51 8.90
C LYS A 307 18.38 24.62 8.61
N LYS A 308 18.74 23.73 9.55
CA LYS A 308 19.87 22.80 9.44
C LYS A 308 19.71 21.87 8.22
N PRO A 309 20.80 21.57 7.50
CA PRO A 309 20.84 20.48 6.53
C PRO A 309 20.37 19.17 7.16
N LYS A 310 19.67 18.33 6.39
CA LYS A 310 19.13 17.06 6.88
C LYS A 310 20.07 15.91 6.51
N HIS A 311 20.44 15.10 7.51
CA HIS A 311 21.32 13.94 7.38
C HIS A 311 20.52 12.63 7.33
N ILE A 312 19.41 12.53 8.05
CA ILE A 312 18.60 11.31 8.12
C ILE A 312 17.10 11.58 8.06
N VAL A 313 16.36 10.65 7.48
CA VAL A 313 14.90 10.58 7.58
C VAL A 313 14.51 9.32 8.35
N GLU A 314 13.77 9.46 9.44
CA GLU A 314 13.24 8.35 10.23
C GLU A 314 11.75 8.10 9.92
N THR A 315 11.29 6.86 10.09
CA THR A 315 9.87 6.49 10.13
C THR A 315 9.65 5.39 11.15
N ILE A 316 8.47 5.37 11.76
CA ILE A 316 8.05 4.34 12.71
C ILE A 316 6.74 3.75 12.20
N ALA A 317 6.78 2.52 11.70
CA ALA A 317 5.66 1.96 10.95
C ALA A 317 5.47 0.47 11.21
N MET A 318 4.48 0.10 12.03
CA MET A 318 4.16 -1.32 12.31
C MET A 318 3.88 -2.12 11.02
N MET A 319 3.22 -1.48 10.05
CA MET A 319 2.93 -2.10 8.75
C MET A 319 4.19 -2.50 7.95
N ALA A 320 5.35 -1.89 8.21
CA ALA A 320 6.59 -2.20 7.50
C ALA A 320 7.06 -3.64 7.74
N ARG A 321 6.58 -4.31 8.80
CA ARG A 321 6.83 -5.74 9.03
C ARG A 321 6.14 -6.66 8.02
N TYR A 322 5.03 -6.20 7.47
CA TYR A 322 4.16 -6.99 6.60
C TYR A 322 4.24 -6.54 5.14
N HIS A 323 4.88 -5.40 4.87
CA HIS A 323 5.01 -4.86 3.52
C HIS A 323 6.33 -4.05 3.37
N PRO A 324 7.21 -4.41 2.41
CA PRO A 324 8.55 -3.83 2.28
C PRO A 324 8.57 -2.46 1.57
N PHE A 325 7.53 -1.63 1.67
CA PHE A 325 7.47 -0.44 0.80
C PHE A 325 8.52 0.62 1.18
N PHE A 326 8.79 0.83 2.46
CA PHE A 326 9.87 1.72 2.90
C PHE A 326 11.24 1.16 2.46
N GLU A 327 11.45 -0.15 2.60
CA GLU A 327 12.70 -0.81 2.19
C GLU A 327 12.94 -0.73 0.68
N LYS A 328 11.87 -0.87 -0.14
CA LYS A 328 11.93 -0.65 -1.60
C LYS A 328 12.35 0.77 -1.99
N VAL A 329 12.12 1.76 -1.12
CA VAL A 329 12.59 3.13 -1.32
C VAL A 329 14.06 3.30 -0.91
N GLY A 330 14.55 2.44 -0.02
CA GLY A 330 15.93 2.46 0.48
C GLY A 330 16.05 2.64 1.99
N PHE A 331 14.94 2.72 2.73
CA PHE A 331 14.99 2.76 4.19
C PHE A 331 15.58 1.46 4.75
N LYS A 332 16.40 1.57 5.79
CA LYS A 332 17.00 0.47 6.54
C LYS A 332 16.33 0.35 7.90
N TYR A 333 15.91 -0.85 8.27
CA TYR A 333 15.44 -1.13 9.62
C TYR A 333 16.61 -1.21 10.58
N LEU A 334 16.57 -0.43 11.67
CA LEU A 334 17.65 -0.42 12.65
C LEU A 334 17.27 -1.10 13.96
N TRP A 335 16.05 -0.89 14.46
CA TRP A 335 15.58 -1.51 15.70
C TRP A 335 14.07 -1.35 15.91
N ASP A 336 13.53 -2.08 16.88
CA ASP A 336 12.20 -1.85 17.42
C ASP A 336 12.23 -0.81 18.54
N THR A 337 11.27 0.12 18.53
CA THR A 337 11.05 1.04 19.66
C THR A 337 10.66 0.26 20.92
N ALA A 338 10.68 0.89 22.09
CA ALA A 338 10.22 0.27 23.35
C ALA A 338 8.80 -0.33 23.25
N SER A 339 7.91 0.30 22.46
CA SER A 339 6.56 -0.21 22.19
C SER A 339 6.51 -1.34 21.14
N GLY A 340 7.66 -1.81 20.65
CA GLY A 340 7.76 -2.87 19.65
C GLY A 340 7.45 -2.43 18.23
N ARG A 341 7.43 -1.12 17.93
CA ARG A 341 7.20 -0.61 16.57
C ARG A 341 8.55 -0.51 15.85
N PRO A 342 8.67 -1.00 14.60
CA PRO A 342 9.93 -0.93 13.89
C PRO A 342 10.27 0.52 13.52
N ALA A 343 11.51 0.91 13.75
CA ALA A 343 12.09 2.18 13.34
C ALA A 343 13.01 1.95 12.13
N LEU A 344 12.71 2.66 11.04
CA LEU A 344 13.47 2.60 9.79
C LEU A 344 14.05 3.97 9.47
N TYR A 345 15.24 3.98 8.84
CA TYR A 345 16.02 5.18 8.57
C TYR A 345 16.49 5.22 7.12
N TYR A 346 16.48 6.41 6.53
CA TYR A 346 17.02 6.67 5.20
C TYR A 346 18.15 7.70 5.32
N PRO A 347 19.38 7.38 4.86
CA PRO A 347 20.49 8.33 4.85
C PRO A 347 20.33 9.35 3.72
N LEU A 348 20.48 10.64 4.03
CA LEU A 348 20.49 11.73 3.05
C LEU A 348 21.92 12.15 2.66
N THR A 349 22.90 11.82 3.49
CA THR A 349 24.32 12.15 3.34
C THR A 349 25.18 10.88 3.44
N LYS A 350 26.41 10.93 2.89
CA LYS A 350 27.37 9.83 2.98
C LYS A 350 27.73 9.50 4.42
N GLU A 351 27.95 10.52 5.25
CA GLU A 351 28.20 10.36 6.69
C GLU A 351 27.08 9.59 7.39
N ALA A 352 25.81 9.89 7.09
CA ALA A 352 24.70 9.14 7.65
C ALA A 352 24.66 7.69 7.17
N GLU A 353 24.99 7.44 5.91
CA GLU A 353 25.09 6.09 5.35
C GLU A 353 26.19 5.27 6.04
N GLU A 354 27.36 5.86 6.25
CA GLU A 354 28.49 5.24 6.97
C GLU A 354 28.13 4.91 8.42
N ILE A 355 27.51 5.85 9.15
CA ILE A 355 27.06 5.62 10.53
C ILE A 355 26.05 4.47 10.59
N ILE A 356 25.07 4.46 9.68
CA ILE A 356 24.05 3.40 9.62
C ILE A 356 24.69 2.06 9.30
N ASN A 357 25.57 1.98 8.30
CA ASN A 357 26.22 0.73 7.90
C ASN A 357 27.13 0.20 9.02
N LYS A 358 27.93 1.06 9.65
CA LYS A 358 28.74 0.69 10.83
C LYS A 358 27.87 0.16 11.95
N PHE A 359 26.74 0.80 12.27
CA PHE A 359 25.82 0.28 13.27
C PHE A 359 25.26 -1.09 12.89
N LEU A 360 24.83 -1.26 11.63
CA LEU A 360 24.34 -2.53 11.11
C LEU A 360 25.41 -3.63 11.08
N GLU A 361 26.70 -3.31 11.11
CA GLU A 361 27.79 -4.29 11.14
C GLU A 361 28.23 -4.64 12.56
N THR A 362 28.32 -3.64 13.44
CA THR A 362 28.94 -3.75 14.77
C THR A 362 27.96 -4.04 15.91
N ASP A 363 26.68 -3.64 15.79
CA ASP A 363 25.72 -3.86 16.86
C ASP A 363 25.31 -5.35 16.92
N PRO A 364 25.35 -6.01 18.11
CA PRO A 364 25.09 -7.45 18.25
C PRO A 364 23.70 -7.90 17.78
N ILE A 365 22.73 -6.98 17.73
CA ILE A 365 21.36 -7.25 17.32
C ILE A 365 21.18 -6.86 15.85
N ALA A 366 21.66 -5.67 15.48
CA ALA A 366 21.45 -5.12 14.14
C ALA A 366 22.19 -5.91 13.04
N SER A 367 23.36 -6.45 13.37
CA SER A 367 24.17 -7.33 12.50
C SER A 367 23.45 -8.60 12.05
N LYS A 368 22.48 -9.08 12.84
CA LYS A 368 21.69 -10.27 12.51
C LYS A 368 20.69 -10.00 11.37
N HIS A 369 20.10 -8.80 11.32
CA HIS A 369 19.09 -8.47 10.32
C HIS A 369 19.62 -7.59 9.17
N LYS A 370 20.80 -6.98 9.30
CA LYS A 370 21.50 -6.22 8.25
C LYS A 370 20.62 -5.19 7.54
N GLY A 371 19.84 -4.45 8.32
CA GLY A 371 18.95 -3.41 7.78
C GLY A 371 17.64 -3.91 7.18
N ARG A 372 17.38 -5.23 7.16
CA ARG A 372 16.15 -5.81 6.59
C ARG A 372 15.13 -6.09 7.69
N LEU A 373 13.88 -5.69 7.46
CA LEU A 373 12.75 -5.97 8.35
C LEU A 373 11.81 -7.00 7.74
N TYR A 374 11.35 -6.73 6.51
CA TYR A 374 10.44 -7.61 5.83
C TYR A 374 11.21 -8.81 5.28
N VAL A 375 10.76 -10.00 5.67
CA VAL A 375 11.23 -11.27 5.14
C VAL A 375 10.00 -12.01 4.62
N SER A 376 10.02 -12.32 3.32
CA SER A 376 8.97 -13.15 2.70
C SER A 376 8.86 -14.47 3.45
N ARG A 377 7.65 -14.81 3.90
CA ARG A 377 7.32 -16.06 4.58
C ARG A 377 6.60 -17.03 3.66
N TYR A 378 6.09 -16.54 2.53
CA TYR A 378 5.58 -17.37 1.46
C TYR A 378 6.70 -17.91 0.57
N THR A 379 7.48 -18.83 1.14
CA THR A 379 8.63 -19.49 0.50
C THR A 379 8.59 -21.00 0.75
N GLY A 380 9.54 -21.73 0.15
CA GLY A 380 9.69 -23.18 0.35
C GLY A 380 8.71 -24.04 -0.45
N ILE A 381 8.16 -23.51 -1.54
CA ILE A 381 7.39 -24.31 -2.49
C ILE A 381 8.40 -25.03 -3.39
N GLU A 382 8.54 -26.33 -3.17
CA GLU A 382 9.36 -27.18 -4.05
C GLU A 382 8.60 -27.37 -5.38
N PRO A 383 9.21 -27.00 -6.53
CA PRO A 383 8.61 -27.27 -7.84
C PRO A 383 8.34 -28.75 -8.05
N LEU A 384 7.48 -29.08 -9.00
CA LEU A 384 7.31 -30.48 -9.42
C LEU A 384 8.69 -31.08 -9.82
N LYS A 385 8.99 -32.28 -9.31
CA LYS A 385 10.28 -32.96 -9.60
C LYS A 385 10.41 -33.47 -11.03
N GLY A 386 9.30 -33.51 -11.77
CA GLY A 386 9.25 -34.01 -13.13
C GLY A 386 7.97 -33.55 -13.82
N PRO A 387 7.82 -33.91 -15.10
CA PRO A 387 6.64 -33.56 -15.87
C PRO A 387 5.41 -34.37 -15.44
N ILE A 388 4.24 -33.80 -15.71
CA ILE A 388 2.96 -34.52 -15.72
C ILE A 388 2.80 -35.14 -17.11
N LYS A 389 2.58 -36.45 -17.18
CA LYS A 389 2.45 -37.17 -18.46
C LYS A 389 1.10 -37.85 -18.55
N LEU A 390 0.39 -37.59 -19.65
CA LEU A 390 -0.80 -38.32 -20.05
C LEU A 390 -0.38 -39.20 -21.24
N LYS A 391 -0.59 -40.51 -21.13
CA LYS A 391 -0.20 -41.51 -22.13
C LYS A 391 -1.43 -42.29 -22.59
N GLY A 392 -1.82 -42.05 -23.83
CA GLY A 392 -2.96 -42.67 -24.50
C GLY A 392 -4.25 -42.64 -23.67
N VAL A 393 -4.62 -41.47 -23.14
CA VAL A 393 -5.75 -41.32 -22.21
C VAL A 393 -7.08 -41.31 -22.96
N TRP A 394 -8.00 -42.17 -22.51
CA TRP A 394 -9.39 -42.25 -23.01
C TRP A 394 -10.39 -41.93 -21.91
N LYS A 395 -11.45 -41.20 -22.28
CA LYS A 395 -12.60 -40.99 -21.41
C LYS A 395 -13.91 -40.89 -22.17
N SER A 396 -14.91 -41.59 -21.67
CA SER A 396 -16.30 -41.59 -22.13
C SER A 396 -17.25 -41.30 -20.97
N TYR A 397 -18.42 -40.79 -21.32
CA TYR A 397 -19.54 -40.61 -20.41
C TYR A 397 -20.76 -41.31 -20.98
N GLU A 398 -21.55 -41.90 -20.09
CA GLU A 398 -22.84 -42.47 -20.42
C GLU A 398 -23.92 -41.65 -19.75
N SER A 399 -24.93 -41.22 -20.50
CA SER A 399 -26.13 -40.60 -19.96
C SER A 399 -27.35 -41.42 -20.32
N VAL A 400 -28.16 -41.73 -19.31
CA VAL A 400 -29.47 -42.37 -19.53
C VAL A 400 -30.48 -41.26 -19.70
N LEU A 401 -31.01 -41.11 -20.92
CA LEU A 401 -32.16 -40.26 -21.15
C LEU A 401 -33.39 -41.06 -20.74
N ASP A 402 -33.95 -40.76 -19.58
CA ASP A 402 -35.14 -41.43 -19.06
C ASP A 402 -36.34 -40.48 -19.10
N ILE A 403 -37.44 -40.97 -19.65
CA ILE A 403 -38.72 -40.27 -19.76
C ILE A 403 -39.72 -40.74 -18.70
N SER A 404 -39.33 -41.71 -17.85
CA SER A 404 -40.18 -42.29 -16.81
C SER A 404 -40.58 -41.29 -15.71
N ALA A 405 -39.75 -40.27 -15.48
CA ALA A 405 -39.99 -39.23 -14.49
C ALA A 405 -40.92 -38.09 -14.97
N LEU A 406 -41.34 -38.11 -16.23
CA LEU A 406 -42.21 -37.08 -16.82
C LEU A 406 -43.68 -37.42 -16.60
N SER A 407 -44.53 -36.39 -16.51
CA SER A 407 -45.98 -36.60 -16.47
C SER A 407 -46.47 -37.30 -17.75
N PRO A 408 -47.56 -38.08 -17.69
CA PRO A 408 -48.03 -38.87 -18.84
C PRO A 408 -48.19 -38.08 -20.15
N PRO A 409 -48.76 -36.85 -20.17
CA PRO A 409 -48.89 -36.08 -21.40
C PRO A 409 -47.53 -35.67 -22.01
N LEU A 410 -46.53 -35.37 -21.18
CA LEU A 410 -45.18 -34.99 -21.62
C LEU A 410 -44.40 -36.21 -22.13
N ALA A 411 -44.53 -37.35 -21.43
CA ALA A 411 -43.91 -38.61 -21.84
C ALA A 411 -44.49 -39.10 -23.18
N GLU A 412 -45.81 -38.96 -23.38
CA GLU A 412 -46.50 -39.33 -24.62
C GLU A 412 -46.11 -38.40 -25.78
N ALA A 413 -46.06 -37.09 -25.55
CA ALA A 413 -45.55 -36.14 -26.54
C ALA A 413 -44.10 -36.46 -26.95
N LEU A 414 -43.21 -36.72 -26.00
CA LEU A 414 -41.82 -37.09 -26.31
C LEU A 414 -41.72 -38.43 -27.05
N LYS A 415 -42.53 -39.43 -26.69
CA LYS A 415 -42.62 -40.70 -27.44
C LYS A 415 -43.08 -40.48 -28.87
N ALA A 416 -44.03 -39.55 -29.11
CA ALA A 416 -44.48 -39.20 -30.46
C ALA A 416 -43.36 -38.57 -31.32
N PHE A 417 -42.39 -37.90 -30.70
CA PHE A 417 -41.14 -37.44 -31.34
C PHE A 417 -40.03 -38.50 -31.38
N GLY A 418 -40.33 -39.77 -31.07
CA GLY A 418 -39.36 -40.87 -31.06
C GLY A 418 -38.37 -40.84 -29.90
N VAL A 419 -38.60 -40.00 -28.88
CA VAL A 419 -37.76 -39.93 -27.69
C VAL A 419 -38.21 -41.00 -26.70
N THR A 420 -37.47 -42.11 -26.67
CA THR A 420 -37.64 -43.22 -25.72
C THR A 420 -36.44 -43.30 -24.75
N ARG A 421 -36.54 -44.17 -23.73
CA ARG A 421 -35.41 -44.43 -22.83
C ARG A 421 -34.22 -44.93 -23.63
N ARG A 422 -33.11 -44.20 -23.62
CA ARG A 422 -31.87 -44.59 -24.32
C ARG A 422 -30.64 -44.24 -23.52
N VAL A 423 -29.62 -45.09 -23.62
CA VAL A 423 -28.28 -44.81 -23.10
C VAL A 423 -27.49 -44.13 -24.21
N VAL A 424 -27.04 -42.91 -23.97
CA VAL A 424 -26.17 -42.16 -24.88
C VAL A 424 -24.75 -42.24 -24.33
N GLN A 425 -23.88 -42.94 -25.06
CA GLN A 425 -22.45 -42.96 -24.76
C GLN A 425 -21.74 -41.90 -25.62
N ARG A 426 -20.92 -41.08 -24.99
CA ARG A 426 -20.10 -40.07 -25.66
C ARG A 426 -18.66 -40.20 -25.23
N GLN A 427 -17.78 -40.54 -26.17
CA GLN A 427 -16.34 -40.40 -25.97
C GLN A 427 -15.94 -38.93 -26.00
N VAL A 428 -15.33 -38.46 -24.91
CA VAL A 428 -14.90 -37.07 -24.71
C VAL A 428 -13.39 -36.91 -24.93
N LEU A 429 -12.59 -37.93 -24.61
CA LEU A 429 -11.15 -37.97 -24.90
C LEU A 429 -10.80 -39.31 -25.56
N ARG A 430 -9.97 -39.26 -26.61
CA ARG A 430 -9.55 -40.36 -27.46
C ARG A 430 -8.03 -40.30 -27.64
N ASP A 431 -7.32 -41.24 -27.03
CA ASP A 431 -5.87 -41.41 -27.15
C ASP A 431 -5.06 -40.12 -26.90
N VAL A 432 -5.37 -39.41 -25.82
CA VAL A 432 -4.74 -38.13 -25.52
C VAL A 432 -3.34 -38.37 -24.94
N ASN A 433 -2.34 -37.80 -25.62
CA ASN A 433 -0.94 -37.77 -25.20
C ASN A 433 -0.52 -36.33 -24.94
N LEU A 434 -0.05 -36.04 -23.72
CA LEU A 434 0.31 -34.67 -23.30
C LEU A 434 1.41 -34.70 -22.24
N GLU A 435 2.40 -33.83 -22.36
CA GLU A 435 3.46 -33.65 -21.37
C GLU A 435 3.54 -32.18 -20.92
N ILE A 436 3.47 -31.97 -19.60
CA ILE A 436 3.50 -30.65 -18.96
C ILE A 436 4.68 -30.60 -18.00
N HIS A 437 5.63 -29.70 -18.25
CA HIS A 437 6.85 -29.57 -17.46
C HIS A 437 6.65 -28.72 -16.19
N PRO A 438 7.51 -28.90 -15.16
CA PRO A 438 7.48 -28.06 -13.96
C PRO A 438 7.53 -26.56 -14.25
N GLY A 439 6.67 -25.78 -13.59
CA GLY A 439 6.61 -24.32 -13.73
C GLY A 439 5.93 -23.82 -15.01
N GLU A 440 5.47 -24.72 -15.90
CA GLU A 440 4.72 -24.31 -17.08
C GLU A 440 3.35 -23.74 -16.72
N ILE A 441 2.98 -22.66 -17.42
CA ILE A 441 1.60 -22.17 -17.47
C ILE A 441 0.96 -22.73 -18.74
N VAL A 442 -0.02 -23.60 -18.57
CA VAL A 442 -0.74 -24.28 -19.65
C VAL A 442 -2.18 -23.81 -19.66
N VAL A 443 -2.66 -23.39 -20.83
CA VAL A 443 -4.06 -23.01 -21.03
C VAL A 443 -4.78 -24.05 -21.87
N LEU A 444 -5.85 -24.63 -21.34
CA LEU A 444 -6.78 -25.47 -22.08
C LEU A 444 -7.80 -24.58 -22.80
N ALA A 445 -7.76 -24.56 -24.12
CA ALA A 445 -8.66 -23.79 -24.98
C ALA A 445 -9.57 -24.73 -25.80
N GLY A 446 -10.77 -24.28 -26.14
CA GLY A 446 -11.72 -25.07 -26.93
C GLY A 446 -13.18 -24.72 -26.63
N ILE A 447 -14.10 -25.16 -27.48
CA ILE A 447 -15.54 -24.90 -27.31
C ILE A 447 -16.11 -25.52 -26.01
N SER A 448 -17.28 -25.05 -25.57
CA SER A 448 -17.96 -25.67 -24.43
C SER A 448 -18.29 -27.14 -24.73
N GLY A 449 -18.14 -28.01 -23.74
CA GLY A 449 -18.33 -29.45 -23.90
C GLY A 449 -17.26 -30.18 -24.73
N ALA A 450 -16.12 -29.54 -25.01
CA ALA A 450 -15.02 -30.16 -25.76
C ALA A 450 -14.19 -31.19 -24.96
N GLY A 451 -14.29 -31.19 -23.61
CA GLY A 451 -13.54 -32.12 -22.75
C GLY A 451 -12.46 -31.48 -21.87
N LYS A 452 -12.35 -30.13 -21.84
CA LYS A 452 -11.39 -29.40 -20.99
C LYS A 452 -11.53 -29.75 -19.50
N THR A 453 -12.75 -29.62 -18.97
CA THR A 453 -13.08 -29.99 -17.58
C THR A 453 -12.78 -31.46 -17.33
N THR A 454 -13.10 -32.35 -18.28
CA THR A 454 -12.78 -33.79 -18.17
C THR A 454 -11.28 -34.01 -18.03
N LEU A 455 -10.45 -33.36 -18.85
CA LEU A 455 -8.99 -33.47 -18.75
C LEU A 455 -8.48 -33.01 -17.38
N LEU A 456 -8.96 -31.87 -16.87
CA LEU A 456 -8.63 -31.37 -15.54
C LEU A 456 -9.06 -32.33 -14.43
N ARG A 457 -10.28 -32.88 -14.53
CA ARG A 457 -10.82 -33.87 -13.59
C ARG A 457 -9.94 -35.13 -13.55
N LEU A 458 -9.48 -35.65 -14.68
CA LEU A 458 -8.62 -36.84 -14.69
C LEU A 458 -7.28 -36.60 -13.98
N ILE A 459 -6.66 -35.43 -14.19
CA ILE A 459 -5.43 -35.04 -13.48
C ILE A 459 -5.71 -34.90 -11.98
N ALA A 460 -6.79 -34.23 -11.60
CA ALA A 460 -7.22 -34.09 -10.21
C ALA A 460 -7.49 -35.46 -9.55
N GLY A 461 -8.18 -36.35 -10.26
CA GLY A 461 -8.51 -37.70 -9.84
C GLY A 461 -7.28 -38.52 -9.52
N LYS A 462 -6.26 -38.46 -10.39
CA LYS A 462 -4.97 -39.11 -10.13
C LYS A 462 -4.22 -38.48 -8.94
N ALA A 463 -4.24 -37.15 -8.82
CA ALA A 463 -3.51 -36.43 -7.77
C ALA A 463 -4.12 -36.64 -6.36
N LEU A 464 -5.46 -36.67 -6.28
CA LEU A 464 -6.21 -36.77 -5.02
C LEU A 464 -6.78 -38.17 -4.74
N LEU A 465 -6.55 -39.14 -5.64
CA LEU A 465 -7.06 -40.50 -5.56
C LEU A 465 -8.60 -40.56 -5.45
N LEU A 466 -9.30 -39.78 -6.28
CA LEU A 466 -10.76 -39.72 -6.27
C LEU A 466 -11.40 -40.92 -6.96
N GLY A 467 -12.37 -41.54 -6.31
CA GLY A 467 -13.02 -42.78 -6.76
C GLY A 467 -14.25 -42.61 -7.66
N GLU A 468 -14.73 -41.38 -7.88
CA GLU A 468 -15.93 -41.17 -8.71
C GLU A 468 -15.60 -41.33 -10.20
N THR A 469 -16.52 -41.92 -10.97
CA THR A 469 -16.35 -42.24 -12.40
C THR A 469 -15.90 -41.04 -13.25
N LYS A 470 -16.29 -39.81 -12.88
CA LYS A 470 -15.91 -38.59 -13.62
C LYS A 470 -14.43 -38.20 -13.48
N TYR A 471 -13.73 -38.73 -12.48
CA TYR A 471 -12.30 -38.48 -12.18
C TYR A 471 -11.38 -39.63 -12.60
N ILE A 472 -11.95 -40.77 -12.99
CA ILE A 472 -11.21 -41.97 -13.39
C ILE A 472 -11.18 -42.06 -14.93
N LEU A 473 -10.03 -42.40 -15.50
CA LEU A 473 -9.87 -42.66 -16.93
C LEU A 473 -10.39 -44.04 -17.31
N ASP A 474 -10.83 -44.23 -18.56
CA ASP A 474 -11.32 -45.55 -19.00
C ASP A 474 -10.16 -46.42 -19.52
N LYS A 475 -9.18 -45.81 -20.20
CA LYS A 475 -7.93 -46.45 -20.68
C LYS A 475 -6.77 -45.45 -20.70
N GLY A 476 -5.55 -45.95 -20.68
CA GLY A 476 -4.31 -45.16 -20.67
C GLY A 476 -3.72 -44.96 -19.27
N GLU A 477 -2.78 -44.04 -19.14
CA GLU A 477 -2.10 -43.74 -17.88
C GLU A 477 -1.88 -42.24 -17.69
N ILE A 478 -1.98 -41.79 -16.42
CA ILE A 478 -1.58 -40.45 -16.00
C ILE A 478 -0.48 -40.60 -14.95
N GLU A 479 0.70 -40.08 -15.26
CA GLU A 479 1.86 -40.05 -14.36
C GLU A 479 1.99 -38.65 -13.76
N LEU A 480 2.06 -38.60 -12.43
CA LEU A 480 2.30 -37.38 -11.66
C LEU A 480 3.57 -37.57 -10.81
N PRO A 481 4.40 -36.52 -10.66
CA PRO A 481 5.51 -36.56 -9.72
C PRO A 481 5.03 -36.84 -8.29
N LYS A 482 5.79 -37.64 -7.53
CA LYS A 482 5.44 -38.00 -6.14
C LYS A 482 5.32 -36.80 -5.19
N ASN A 483 5.98 -35.69 -5.50
CA ASN A 483 5.93 -34.47 -4.68
C ASN A 483 4.79 -33.52 -5.08
N THR A 484 3.82 -33.97 -5.88
CA THR A 484 2.68 -33.14 -6.31
C THR A 484 1.85 -32.70 -5.10
N LYS A 485 1.73 -31.38 -4.94
CA LYS A 485 0.83 -30.69 -4.00
C LYS A 485 -0.12 -29.84 -4.82
N ILE A 486 -1.34 -30.33 -4.96
CA ILE A 486 -2.33 -29.77 -5.85
C ILE A 486 -3.29 -28.83 -5.12
N ALA A 487 -3.64 -27.71 -5.74
CA ALA A 487 -4.79 -26.90 -5.36
C ALA A 487 -5.74 -26.78 -6.57
N ILE A 488 -7.05 -26.82 -6.31
CA ILE A 488 -8.06 -26.96 -7.36
C ILE A 488 -9.14 -25.90 -7.18
N LEU A 489 -9.57 -25.32 -8.30
CA LEU A 489 -10.78 -24.51 -8.39
C LEU A 489 -11.64 -24.96 -9.57
N PHE A 490 -12.61 -25.82 -9.30
CA PHE A 490 -13.66 -26.27 -10.23
C PHE A 490 -15.00 -25.74 -9.73
N PRO A 491 -15.56 -24.69 -10.36
CA PRO A 491 -16.83 -24.09 -9.93
C PRO A 491 -17.95 -25.11 -9.74
N GLY A 492 -18.61 -25.09 -8.58
CA GLY A 492 -19.70 -26.02 -8.23
C GLY A 492 -19.28 -27.45 -7.89
N GLU A 493 -17.99 -27.78 -7.92
CA GLU A 493 -17.47 -29.13 -7.61
C GLU A 493 -16.42 -29.12 -6.51
N ILE A 494 -15.29 -28.44 -6.75
CA ILE A 494 -14.17 -28.36 -5.80
C ILE A 494 -13.76 -26.90 -5.73
N GLU A 495 -14.22 -26.22 -4.67
CA GLU A 495 -13.91 -24.82 -4.44
C GLU A 495 -13.41 -24.60 -2.99
N PRO A 496 -12.59 -23.57 -2.76
CA PRO A 496 -12.24 -23.18 -1.40
C PRO A 496 -13.50 -22.80 -0.60
N ASN A 497 -13.70 -23.46 0.55
CA ASN A 497 -14.78 -23.13 1.47
C ASN A 497 -14.30 -22.07 2.48
N PHE A 498 -14.89 -20.88 2.42
CA PHE A 498 -14.55 -19.76 3.32
C PHE A 498 -15.41 -19.73 4.60
N GLY A 499 -16.50 -20.49 4.68
CA GLY A 499 -17.46 -20.40 5.78
C GLY A 499 -17.89 -18.95 6.07
N TYR A 500 -17.90 -18.56 7.35
CA TYR A 500 -18.26 -17.22 7.83
C TYR A 500 -17.08 -16.43 8.43
N GLU A 501 -15.86 -16.97 8.34
CA GLU A 501 -14.69 -16.32 8.91
C GLU A 501 -14.16 -15.17 8.03
N PRO A 502 -13.50 -14.16 8.62
CA PRO A 502 -12.81 -13.14 7.85
C PRO A 502 -11.67 -13.70 7.00
N LEU A 503 -11.35 -13.05 5.88
CA LEU A 503 -10.31 -13.52 4.95
C LEU A 503 -8.96 -13.75 5.61
N LEU A 504 -8.51 -12.84 6.48
CA LEU A 504 -7.21 -13.00 7.14
C LEU A 504 -7.21 -14.22 8.07
N GLN A 505 -8.32 -14.48 8.77
CA GLN A 505 -8.47 -15.65 9.61
C GLN A 505 -8.44 -16.93 8.78
N HIS A 506 -9.13 -16.95 7.63
CA HIS A 506 -9.13 -18.06 6.70
C HIS A 506 -7.72 -18.42 6.22
N MET A 507 -6.94 -17.41 5.79
CA MET A 507 -5.54 -17.61 5.39
C MET A 507 -4.68 -18.09 6.55
N TYR A 508 -4.85 -17.49 7.74
CA TYR A 508 -4.09 -17.86 8.93
C TYR A 508 -4.37 -19.29 9.38
N ASN A 509 -5.61 -19.77 9.27
CA ASN A 509 -5.97 -21.14 9.63
C ASN A 509 -5.26 -22.18 8.75
N LYS A 510 -5.07 -21.88 7.46
CA LYS A 510 -4.33 -22.74 6.52
C LYS A 510 -2.82 -22.70 6.74
N LEU A 511 -2.26 -21.51 6.93
CA LEU A 511 -0.80 -21.31 6.97
C LEU A 511 -0.19 -21.43 8.37
N ARG A 512 -0.97 -21.14 9.41
CA ARG A 512 -0.51 -20.91 10.80
C ARG A 512 0.62 -19.87 10.91
N ASP A 513 0.67 -18.95 9.95
CA ASP A 513 1.63 -17.84 9.88
C ASP A 513 0.93 -16.57 9.39
N ILE A 514 0.82 -15.58 10.27
CA ILE A 514 0.16 -14.30 9.98
C ILE A 514 0.90 -13.48 8.92
N TYR A 515 2.23 -13.57 8.86
CA TYR A 515 3.03 -12.84 7.88
C TYR A 515 2.82 -13.42 6.49
N ALA A 516 2.83 -14.75 6.37
CA ALA A 516 2.52 -15.43 5.12
C ALA A 516 1.07 -15.17 4.68
N ALA A 517 0.12 -15.18 5.62
CA ALA A 517 -1.28 -14.89 5.34
C ALA A 517 -1.48 -13.47 4.75
N ILE A 518 -0.89 -12.45 5.37
CA ILE A 518 -0.93 -11.08 4.86
C ILE A 518 -0.17 -10.96 3.53
N GLU A 519 0.96 -11.62 3.39
CA GLU A 519 1.74 -11.65 2.15
C GLU A 519 0.93 -12.21 0.97
N ILE A 520 0.23 -13.33 1.16
CA ILE A 520 -0.61 -13.92 0.11
C ILE A 520 -1.78 -13.00 -0.25
N LEU A 521 -2.47 -12.41 0.73
CA LEU A 521 -3.55 -11.45 0.44
C LEU A 521 -3.03 -10.24 -0.35
N ASN A 522 -1.87 -9.70 0.06
CA ASN A 522 -1.20 -8.61 -0.67
C ASN A 522 -0.86 -9.03 -2.11
N MET A 523 -0.24 -10.20 -2.29
CA MET A 523 0.14 -10.73 -3.60
C MET A 523 -1.07 -10.96 -4.49
N SER A 524 -2.19 -11.42 -3.94
CA SER A 524 -3.45 -11.63 -4.68
C SER A 524 -4.22 -10.33 -4.98
N GLY A 525 -3.70 -9.16 -4.59
CA GLY A 525 -4.33 -7.87 -4.86
C GLY A 525 -5.45 -7.50 -3.88
N LEU A 526 -5.37 -8.02 -2.66
CA LEU A 526 -6.25 -7.72 -1.51
C LEU A 526 -5.43 -7.08 -0.37
N SER A 527 -4.61 -6.07 -0.71
CA SER A 527 -3.66 -5.46 0.23
C SER A 527 -4.25 -4.44 1.20
N ASP A 528 -5.51 -4.06 1.00
CA ASP A 528 -6.20 -3.15 1.92
C ASP A 528 -6.58 -3.89 3.20
N ALA A 529 -6.27 -3.29 4.35
CA ALA A 529 -6.60 -3.87 5.65
C ALA A 529 -8.12 -4.05 5.85
N VAL A 530 -8.95 -3.29 5.13
CA VAL A 530 -10.41 -3.52 5.12
C VAL A 530 -10.75 -4.95 4.68
N PHE A 531 -10.02 -5.51 3.71
CA PHE A 531 -10.25 -6.88 3.25
C PHE A 531 -9.86 -7.93 4.28
N TYR A 532 -8.93 -7.64 5.18
CA TYR A 532 -8.50 -8.59 6.20
C TYR A 532 -9.64 -8.98 7.16
N ARG A 533 -10.52 -8.02 7.45
CA ARG A 533 -11.72 -8.23 8.28
C ARG A 533 -12.97 -8.61 7.47
N ALA A 534 -12.94 -8.47 6.16
CA ALA A 534 -14.08 -8.77 5.31
C ALA A 534 -14.33 -10.27 5.25
N ARG A 535 -15.59 -10.66 5.16
CA ARG A 535 -16.02 -12.03 4.88
C ARG A 535 -16.18 -12.22 3.38
N PHE A 536 -16.07 -13.47 2.92
CA PHE A 536 -16.15 -13.79 1.49
C PHE A 536 -17.44 -13.29 0.82
N ASN A 537 -18.58 -13.34 1.52
CA ASN A 537 -19.87 -12.87 1.00
C ASN A 537 -19.98 -11.34 0.88
N GLU A 538 -19.15 -10.57 1.60
CA GLU A 538 -19.11 -9.10 1.57
C GLU A 538 -18.28 -8.56 0.39
N LEU A 539 -17.56 -9.43 -0.31
CA LEU A 539 -16.67 -9.06 -1.41
C LEU A 539 -17.43 -8.90 -2.73
N SER A 540 -16.93 -7.99 -3.58
CA SER A 540 -17.35 -7.93 -4.98
C SER A 540 -16.90 -9.19 -5.75
N THR A 541 -17.50 -9.44 -6.91
CA THR A 541 -17.20 -10.63 -7.72
C THR A 541 -15.70 -10.76 -8.05
N GLY A 542 -15.04 -9.68 -8.43
CA GLY A 542 -13.59 -9.68 -8.69
C GLY A 542 -12.73 -9.88 -7.42
N GLN A 543 -13.20 -9.38 -6.27
CA GLN A 543 -12.53 -9.60 -4.98
C GLN A 543 -12.69 -11.05 -4.51
N LYS A 544 -13.86 -11.67 -4.75
CA LYS A 544 -14.11 -13.10 -4.50
C LYS A 544 -13.14 -13.97 -5.29
N GLU A 545 -12.92 -13.67 -6.57
CA GLU A 545 -11.97 -14.44 -7.38
C GLU A 545 -10.54 -14.33 -6.83
N ARG A 546 -10.10 -13.12 -6.45
CA ARG A 546 -8.79 -12.92 -5.80
C ARG A 546 -8.69 -13.65 -4.46
N ALA A 547 -9.78 -13.69 -3.69
CA ALA A 547 -9.82 -14.41 -2.41
C ALA A 547 -9.72 -15.94 -2.64
N LYS A 548 -10.40 -16.49 -3.65
CA LYS A 548 -10.26 -17.90 -4.05
C LYS A 548 -8.81 -18.21 -4.40
N ILE A 549 -8.19 -17.40 -5.27
CA ILE A 549 -6.76 -17.56 -5.62
C ILE A 549 -5.87 -17.49 -4.39
N ALA A 550 -6.09 -16.53 -3.49
CA ALA A 550 -5.34 -16.44 -2.22
C ALA A 550 -5.49 -17.73 -1.40
N SER A 551 -6.70 -18.30 -1.31
CA SER A 551 -6.94 -19.55 -0.60
C SER A 551 -6.26 -20.76 -1.25
N LEU A 552 -6.19 -20.82 -2.58
CA LEU A 552 -5.42 -21.85 -3.29
C LEU A 552 -3.93 -21.73 -2.96
N LEU A 553 -3.37 -20.51 -3.00
CA LEU A 553 -1.97 -20.25 -2.68
C LEU A 553 -1.65 -20.56 -1.22
N ALA A 554 -2.59 -20.37 -0.30
CA ALA A 554 -2.40 -20.70 1.11
C ALA A 554 -2.13 -22.19 1.37
N GLU A 555 -2.50 -23.09 0.45
CA GLU A 555 -2.15 -24.52 0.49
C GLU A 555 -0.68 -24.79 0.13
N LYS A 556 0.09 -23.76 -0.25
CA LYS A 556 1.45 -23.85 -0.80
C LYS A 556 1.57 -24.90 -1.93
N PRO A 557 0.71 -24.83 -2.97
CA PRO A 557 0.71 -25.82 -4.04
C PRO A 557 1.91 -25.64 -4.97
N ASN A 558 2.35 -26.73 -5.58
CA ASN A 558 3.25 -26.71 -6.74
C ASN A 558 2.54 -27.07 -8.06
N LEU A 559 1.26 -27.45 -8.00
CA LEU A 559 0.34 -27.59 -9.12
C LEU A 559 -0.99 -26.90 -8.80
N ILE A 560 -1.46 -26.02 -9.68
CA ILE A 560 -2.79 -25.41 -9.57
C ILE A 560 -3.62 -25.77 -10.81
N LEU A 561 -4.82 -26.30 -10.59
CA LEU A 561 -5.82 -26.54 -11.63
C LEU A 561 -7.00 -25.58 -11.46
N ILE A 562 -7.38 -24.87 -12.53
CA ILE A 562 -8.57 -24.01 -12.51
C ILE A 562 -9.42 -24.27 -13.74
N ASP A 563 -10.71 -24.53 -13.53
CA ASP A 563 -11.69 -24.63 -14.60
C ASP A 563 -12.50 -23.33 -14.73
N GLU A 564 -12.85 -22.96 -15.95
CA GLU A 564 -13.61 -21.74 -16.30
C GLU A 564 -13.06 -20.45 -15.70
N PHE A 565 -11.73 -20.31 -15.72
CA PHE A 565 -11.05 -19.20 -15.06
C PHE A 565 -11.52 -17.84 -15.57
N ALA A 566 -11.94 -16.99 -14.63
CA ALA A 566 -12.44 -15.64 -14.86
C ALA A 566 -13.59 -15.52 -15.89
N ALA A 567 -14.34 -16.60 -16.14
CA ALA A 567 -15.45 -16.61 -17.10
C ALA A 567 -16.56 -15.60 -16.72
N HIS A 568 -16.83 -15.46 -15.42
CA HIS A 568 -17.88 -14.62 -14.85
C HIS A 568 -17.44 -13.16 -14.57
N LEU A 569 -16.18 -12.80 -14.83
CA LEU A 569 -15.65 -11.45 -14.62
C LEU A 569 -15.74 -10.60 -15.90
N ASP A 570 -15.88 -9.28 -15.73
CA ASP A 570 -15.72 -8.34 -16.84
C ASP A 570 -14.30 -8.42 -17.43
N SER A 571 -14.15 -8.06 -18.71
CA SER A 571 -12.89 -8.25 -19.44
C SER A 571 -11.71 -7.51 -18.82
N LEU A 572 -11.92 -6.36 -18.16
CA LEU A 572 -10.82 -5.65 -17.51
C LEU A 572 -10.39 -6.41 -16.25
N THR A 573 -11.31 -6.73 -15.36
CA THR A 573 -11.02 -7.42 -14.10
C THR A 573 -10.42 -8.81 -14.33
N ALA A 574 -10.98 -9.61 -15.24
CA ALA A 574 -10.50 -10.95 -15.57
C ALA A 574 -9.00 -10.95 -15.92
N ARG A 575 -8.62 -9.97 -16.72
CA ARG A 575 -7.33 -9.79 -17.36
C ARG A 575 -6.30 -9.25 -16.34
N ARG A 576 -6.73 -8.45 -15.34
CA ARG A 576 -5.91 -8.10 -14.15
C ARG A 576 -5.61 -9.33 -13.28
N VAL A 577 -6.64 -10.10 -12.97
CA VAL A 577 -6.53 -11.30 -12.12
C VAL A 577 -5.63 -12.34 -12.80
N ALA A 578 -5.82 -12.55 -14.10
CA ALA A 578 -5.01 -13.41 -14.95
C ALA A 578 -3.52 -13.08 -14.90
N ARG A 579 -3.14 -11.82 -15.18
CA ARG A 579 -1.71 -11.46 -15.12
C ARG A 579 -1.12 -11.62 -13.74
N ASN A 580 -1.87 -11.23 -12.71
CA ASN A 580 -1.37 -11.36 -11.35
C ASN A 580 -1.10 -12.82 -11.00
N LEU A 581 -2.04 -13.72 -11.33
CA LEU A 581 -1.85 -15.16 -11.16
C LEU A 581 -0.65 -15.70 -11.96
N GLY A 582 -0.51 -15.28 -13.23
CA GLY A 582 0.65 -15.66 -14.05
C GLY A 582 1.98 -15.21 -13.45
N LYS A 583 2.06 -13.97 -12.95
CA LYS A 583 3.24 -13.44 -12.25
C LYS A 583 3.57 -14.24 -10.99
N ILE A 584 2.54 -14.58 -10.19
CA ILE A 584 2.72 -15.38 -8.96
C ILE A 584 3.22 -16.78 -9.33
N ALA A 585 2.59 -17.45 -10.29
CA ALA A 585 2.97 -18.80 -10.71
C ALA A 585 4.44 -18.86 -11.17
N ARG A 586 4.87 -17.90 -12.02
CA ARG A 586 6.26 -17.79 -12.47
C ARG A 586 7.23 -17.52 -11.33
N LYS A 587 6.92 -16.54 -10.47
CA LYS A 587 7.79 -16.17 -9.34
C LYS A 587 8.02 -17.33 -8.38
N HIS A 588 7.01 -18.19 -8.19
CA HIS A 588 7.04 -19.29 -7.24
C HIS A 588 7.22 -20.68 -7.90
N ASN A 589 7.52 -20.75 -9.21
CA ASN A 589 7.66 -21.99 -9.97
C ASN A 589 6.49 -22.98 -9.80
N ILE A 590 5.27 -22.44 -9.78
CA ILE A 590 4.04 -23.24 -9.68
C ILE A 590 3.63 -23.63 -11.10
N THR A 591 3.43 -24.94 -11.34
CA THR A 591 2.79 -25.41 -12.58
C THR A 591 1.31 -25.04 -12.55
N LEU A 592 0.82 -24.38 -13.59
CA LEU A 592 -0.53 -23.85 -13.64
C LEU A 592 -1.25 -24.40 -14.87
N ILE A 593 -2.34 -25.12 -14.68
CA ILE A 593 -3.19 -25.61 -15.78
C ILE A 593 -4.58 -24.97 -15.64
N ILE A 594 -4.93 -24.14 -16.61
CA ILE A 594 -6.16 -23.33 -16.57
C ILE A 594 -7.01 -23.62 -17.79
N SER A 595 -8.32 -23.81 -17.62
CA SER A 595 -9.26 -23.73 -18.74
C SER A 595 -9.86 -22.34 -18.86
N THR A 596 -9.89 -21.81 -20.08
CA THR A 596 -10.61 -20.59 -20.41
C THR A 596 -10.90 -20.51 -21.91
N HIS A 597 -11.91 -19.75 -22.29
CA HIS A 597 -12.24 -19.46 -23.69
C HIS A 597 -12.04 -17.98 -24.04
N LYS A 598 -11.66 -17.14 -23.05
CA LYS A 598 -11.46 -15.70 -23.24
C LYS A 598 -10.05 -15.41 -23.71
N LYS A 599 -9.88 -15.03 -24.98
CA LYS A 599 -8.57 -14.71 -25.59
C LYS A 599 -7.76 -13.77 -24.71
N GLU A 600 -8.40 -12.74 -24.17
CA GLU A 600 -7.71 -11.75 -23.36
C GLU A 600 -7.14 -12.27 -22.03
N VAL A 601 -7.76 -13.31 -21.47
CA VAL A 601 -7.27 -14.01 -20.27
C VAL A 601 -6.04 -14.83 -20.63
N ILE A 602 -6.08 -15.51 -21.78
CA ILE A 602 -4.94 -16.26 -22.34
C ILE A 602 -3.75 -15.33 -22.52
N ASP A 603 -3.94 -14.21 -23.23
CA ASP A 603 -2.88 -13.24 -23.50
C ASP A 603 -2.27 -12.69 -22.19
N SER A 604 -3.11 -12.44 -21.18
CA SER A 604 -2.66 -11.90 -19.89
C SER A 604 -1.94 -12.90 -18.99
N LEU A 605 -2.26 -14.20 -19.09
CA LEU A 605 -1.53 -15.27 -18.42
C LEU A 605 -0.14 -15.48 -19.02
N ALA A 606 0.03 -15.08 -20.29
CA ALA A 606 1.24 -15.28 -21.09
C ALA A 606 1.71 -16.75 -21.05
N PRO A 607 0.88 -17.74 -21.41
CA PRO A 607 1.16 -19.16 -21.17
C PRO A 607 2.39 -19.67 -21.93
N ASN A 608 2.98 -20.74 -21.41
CA ASN A 608 4.02 -21.51 -22.11
C ASN A 608 3.42 -22.40 -23.19
N LYS A 609 2.23 -22.97 -22.94
CA LYS A 609 1.52 -23.85 -23.88
C LYS A 609 0.03 -23.51 -23.94
N ILE A 610 -0.53 -23.61 -25.13
CA ILE A 610 -1.98 -23.66 -25.33
C ILE A 610 -2.35 -25.05 -25.83
N VAL A 611 -3.27 -25.69 -25.12
CA VAL A 611 -3.74 -27.04 -25.42
C VAL A 611 -5.17 -26.92 -25.90
N TYR A 612 -5.35 -27.06 -27.21
CA TYR A 612 -6.66 -27.06 -27.85
C TYR A 612 -7.32 -28.41 -27.69
N VAL A 613 -8.44 -28.46 -26.96
CA VAL A 613 -9.22 -29.68 -26.72
C VAL A 613 -10.45 -29.62 -27.62
N GLY A 614 -10.68 -30.67 -28.42
CA GLY A 614 -11.78 -30.71 -29.38
C GLY A 614 -12.02 -32.09 -29.99
N TYR A 615 -13.30 -32.47 -30.11
CA TYR A 615 -13.76 -33.69 -30.80
C TYR A 615 -13.06 -35.00 -30.36
N GLY A 616 -12.65 -35.09 -29.10
CA GLY A 616 -11.94 -36.26 -28.58
C GLY A 616 -10.42 -36.16 -28.65
N SER A 617 -9.87 -35.17 -29.35
CA SER A 617 -8.43 -35.01 -29.54
C SER A 617 -7.87 -33.77 -28.83
N VAL A 618 -6.54 -33.72 -28.76
CA VAL A 618 -5.79 -32.59 -28.20
C VAL A 618 -4.71 -32.16 -29.18
N PHE A 619 -4.60 -30.85 -29.43
CA PHE A 619 -3.53 -30.23 -30.19
C PHE A 619 -2.77 -29.24 -29.31
N VAL A 620 -1.44 -29.27 -29.35
CA VAL A 620 -0.57 -28.43 -28.50
C VAL A 620 0.11 -27.36 -29.34
N GLU A 621 -0.05 -26.10 -28.94
CA GLU A 621 0.69 -24.97 -29.47
C GLU A 621 1.68 -24.47 -28.40
N GLU A 622 2.98 -24.55 -28.70
CA GLU A 622 4.04 -23.97 -27.87
C GLU A 622 4.13 -22.46 -28.09
N LYS A 623 4.22 -21.68 -27.01
CA LYS A 623 4.45 -20.23 -27.07
C LYS A 623 5.89 -19.92 -26.68
N LYS A 624 6.56 -19.07 -27.46
CA LYS A 624 7.80 -18.42 -27.04
C LYS A 624 7.42 -17.36 -26.00
N VAL A 625 7.71 -17.63 -24.72
CA VAL A 625 7.45 -16.72 -23.60
C VAL A 625 8.64 -15.78 -23.41
#